data_AF-A0AAJ3CBV2-F1
#
_entry.id   AF-A0AAJ3CBV2-F1
#
_cell.length_a   1.000
_cell.length_b   1.000
_cell.length_c   1.000
_cell.angle_alpha   90.00
_cell.angle_beta   90.00
_cell.angle_gamma   90.00
#
_symmetry.space_group_name_H-M   'P 1'
#
loop_
_entity.id
_entity.type
_entity.pdbx_description
1 polymer ?
#
loop_
_entity_poly.entity_id
_entity_poly.type
_entity_poly.pdbx_seq_one_letter_code
_entity_poly.pdbx_strand_id
1 'polypeptide(L)'
;MGGNALKAVATHLLPAASYLQLAAQVMDTLQSESGLRVELVRNFGTKADFGDMCVIADRSTLPADVPALMSYLFNPHEVVSNGNVVSFDVAAFQVDLVCVPASEYDTARDYFAFNDLGNLMGRTAQRMGFTYGQNGLRYKVLDGDYLVDDLTITNEMPAAFAFLGYDYGRFDQGFHTLEEVFAFAASSTHFNPAAYPLESRGHRDRVRDQKLQNYRLFLEWLQTAGVAAGASADLQRAHHLQRALKQFPAFAEALSQSQEALAGARRRKQLFNSRIVSELTGLEGRELGQLMREVHDAYPGGRAAFVAWLDQLEDHKLAPLHAYIREVAADLITSAKNAVDESTIAK
;
A
#
# COMPACT_ATOMS: atom_id res chain seq x y z
N MET A 1 13.45 -4.11 -6.66
CA MET A 1 14.89 -3.92 -6.38
C MET A 1 15.48 -5.30 -6.26
N GLY A 2 16.40 -5.65 -7.15
CA GLY A 2 16.79 -7.04 -7.42
C GLY A 2 17.55 -7.23 -8.72
N GLY A 3 18.16 -6.17 -9.26
CA GLY A 3 19.14 -6.20 -10.36
C GLY A 3 18.71 -6.92 -11.63
N ASN A 4 17.41 -6.96 -11.95
CA ASN A 4 16.87 -7.73 -13.07
C ASN A 4 15.74 -7.00 -13.80
N ALA A 5 15.61 -5.68 -13.62
CA ALA A 5 14.57 -4.91 -14.27
C ALA A 5 14.83 -4.80 -15.78
N LEU A 6 16.11 -4.65 -16.15
CA LEU A 6 16.56 -4.50 -17.53
C LEU A 6 16.70 -5.87 -18.22
N LYS A 7 16.35 -5.92 -19.51
CA LYS A 7 16.34 -7.14 -20.35
C LYS A 7 17.13 -6.98 -21.64
N ALA A 8 17.28 -5.77 -22.15
CA ALA A 8 18.01 -5.46 -23.37
C ALA A 8 19.52 -5.26 -23.12
N VAL A 9 19.92 -4.99 -21.87
CA VAL A 9 21.32 -4.85 -21.46
C VAL A 9 21.69 -5.88 -20.39
N ALA A 10 22.84 -6.52 -20.57
CA ALA A 10 23.41 -7.39 -19.55
C ALA A 10 24.09 -6.53 -18.48
N THR A 11 23.49 -6.46 -17.29
CA THR A 11 24.05 -5.74 -16.15
C THR A 11 25.04 -6.61 -15.38
N HIS A 12 26.00 -5.99 -14.67
CA HIS A 12 27.01 -6.71 -13.91
C HIS A 12 27.07 -6.27 -12.44
N LEU A 13 27.59 -7.13 -11.57
CA LEU A 13 27.88 -6.78 -10.18
C LEU A 13 29.09 -5.85 -10.13
N LEU A 14 29.03 -4.82 -9.28
CA LEU A 14 30.16 -3.93 -9.02
C LEU A 14 30.75 -4.19 -7.63
N PRO A 15 32.09 -4.31 -7.50
CA PRO A 15 32.77 -4.23 -6.23
C PRO A 15 32.55 -2.86 -5.57
N ALA A 16 32.60 -2.80 -4.24
CA ALA A 16 32.32 -1.60 -3.46
C ALA A 16 33.04 -0.33 -3.95
N ALA A 17 34.33 -0.41 -4.28
CA ALA A 17 35.10 0.75 -4.74
C ALA A 17 34.56 1.31 -6.08
N SER A 18 34.26 0.43 -7.03
CA SER A 18 33.70 0.82 -8.34
C SER A 18 32.27 1.33 -8.20
N TYR A 19 31.47 0.70 -7.33
CA TYR A 19 30.12 1.15 -7.02
C TYR A 19 30.13 2.58 -6.45
N LEU A 20 30.99 2.87 -5.48
CA LEU A 20 31.06 4.20 -4.86
C LEU A 20 31.47 5.29 -5.87
N GLN A 21 32.37 4.97 -6.79
CA GLN A 21 32.74 5.88 -7.89
C GLN A 21 31.56 6.16 -8.82
N LEU A 22 30.85 5.11 -9.25
CA LEU A 22 29.68 5.26 -10.12
C LEU A 22 28.53 5.99 -9.40
N ALA A 23 28.30 5.69 -8.13
CA ALA A 23 27.29 6.34 -7.30
C ALA A 23 27.55 7.85 -7.18
N ALA A 24 28.79 8.26 -6.96
CA ALA A 24 29.15 9.67 -6.96
C ALA A 24 28.82 10.33 -8.31
N GLN A 25 29.20 9.71 -9.44
CA GLN A 25 28.92 10.23 -10.78
C GLN A 25 27.42 10.35 -11.07
N VAL A 26 26.64 9.34 -10.72
CA VAL A 26 25.18 9.34 -10.91
C VAL A 26 24.53 10.43 -10.05
N MET A 27 24.91 10.52 -8.78
CA MET A 27 24.37 11.53 -7.87
C MET A 27 24.76 12.96 -8.27
N ASP A 28 26.02 13.19 -8.67
CA ASP A 28 26.47 14.50 -9.18
C ASP A 28 25.66 14.91 -10.42
N THR A 29 25.39 13.97 -11.33
CA THR A 29 24.58 14.23 -12.52
C THR A 29 23.13 14.58 -12.14
N LEU A 30 22.49 13.78 -11.29
CA LEU A 30 21.12 14.06 -10.84
C LEU A 30 21.01 15.38 -10.07
N GLN A 31 22.00 15.70 -9.23
CA GLN A 31 22.00 16.92 -8.41
C GLN A 31 22.42 18.16 -9.20
N SER A 32 23.04 18.00 -10.37
CA SER A 32 23.31 19.12 -11.29
C SER A 32 22.04 19.71 -11.90
N GLU A 33 20.98 18.91 -12.01
CA GLU A 33 19.65 19.38 -12.42
C GLU A 33 18.99 20.15 -11.27
N SER A 34 18.84 21.46 -11.46
CA SER A 34 18.33 22.35 -10.43
C SER A 34 16.92 21.94 -9.98
N GLY A 35 16.75 21.69 -8.69
CA GLY A 35 15.44 21.46 -8.07
C GLY A 35 15.11 19.99 -7.83
N LEU A 36 15.87 19.03 -8.36
CA LEU A 36 15.66 17.62 -8.03
C LEU A 36 16.02 17.34 -6.56
N ARG A 37 15.08 16.74 -5.82
CA ARG A 37 15.34 16.18 -4.49
C ARG A 37 15.53 14.68 -4.62
N VAL A 38 16.79 14.24 -4.54
CA VAL A 38 17.19 12.84 -4.66
C VAL A 38 18.20 12.44 -3.60
N GLU A 39 18.17 11.18 -3.20
CA GLU A 39 19.12 10.62 -2.23
C GLU A 39 19.45 9.15 -2.54
N LEU A 40 20.73 8.80 -2.42
CA LEU A 40 21.18 7.43 -2.54
C LEU A 40 20.72 6.60 -1.32
N VAL A 41 20.15 5.42 -1.56
CA VAL A 41 19.77 4.51 -0.47
C VAL A 41 21.00 4.08 0.34
N ARG A 42 20.90 4.21 1.68
CA ARG A 42 21.95 3.84 2.62
C ARG A 42 22.24 2.34 2.59
N ASN A 43 23.51 1.97 2.67
CA ASN A 43 23.99 0.58 2.74
C ASN A 43 24.81 0.35 4.03
N PHE A 44 25.01 -0.92 4.40
CA PHE A 44 25.95 -1.24 5.48
C PHE A 44 27.40 -1.18 4.98
N GLY A 45 28.33 -0.88 5.88
CA GLY A 45 29.71 -0.51 5.52
C GLY A 45 30.54 -1.58 4.81
N THR A 46 30.43 -2.86 5.20
CA THR A 46 31.26 -3.96 4.67
C THR A 46 30.66 -4.65 3.45
N LYS A 47 29.67 -4.04 2.78
CA LYS A 47 29.04 -4.63 1.59
C LYS A 47 30.07 -4.75 0.46
N ALA A 48 30.41 -5.98 0.08
CA ALA A 48 31.49 -6.26 -0.86
C ALA A 48 31.12 -5.94 -2.32
N ASP A 49 29.89 -6.23 -2.70
CA ASP A 49 29.37 -6.08 -4.05
C ASP A 49 27.92 -5.56 -4.08
N PHE A 50 27.57 -4.97 -5.23
CA PHE A 50 26.31 -4.31 -5.50
C PHE A 50 25.77 -4.80 -6.84
N GLY A 51 24.48 -5.13 -6.91
CA GLY A 51 23.82 -5.53 -8.16
C GLY A 51 22.92 -4.46 -8.77
N ASP A 52 22.59 -3.44 -8.00
CA ASP A 52 21.86 -2.26 -8.44
C ASP A 52 22.21 -1.06 -7.54
N MET A 53 21.89 0.14 -8.02
CA MET A 53 21.89 1.39 -7.27
C MET A 53 20.45 1.84 -7.10
N CYS A 54 20.01 2.03 -5.86
CA CYS A 54 18.67 2.55 -5.60
C CYS A 54 18.76 4.01 -5.16
N VAL A 55 18.02 4.88 -5.83
CA VAL A 55 17.95 6.32 -5.55
C VAL A 55 16.51 6.67 -5.23
N ILE A 56 16.26 7.29 -4.08
CA ILE A 56 14.94 7.83 -3.73
C ILE A 56 14.81 9.21 -4.35
N ALA A 57 13.67 9.48 -4.97
CA ALA A 57 13.38 10.76 -5.60
C ALA A 57 12.02 11.30 -5.19
N ASP A 58 11.97 12.60 -4.85
CA ASP A 58 10.72 13.29 -4.59
C ASP A 58 9.99 13.54 -5.91
N ARG A 59 8.88 12.84 -6.11
CA ARG A 59 8.07 12.91 -7.32
C ARG A 59 7.63 14.33 -7.65
N SER A 60 7.43 15.19 -6.64
CA SER A 60 7.00 16.58 -6.83
C SER A 60 8.07 17.47 -7.46
N THR A 61 9.33 17.05 -7.39
CA THR A 61 10.47 17.76 -7.98
C THR A 61 10.82 17.29 -9.40
N LEU A 62 10.24 16.17 -9.83
CA LEU A 62 10.52 15.54 -11.11
C LEU A 62 9.53 16.00 -12.20
N PRO A 63 9.93 16.04 -13.49
CA PRO A 63 9.03 16.33 -14.60
C PRO A 63 7.96 15.23 -14.77
N ALA A 64 6.94 15.48 -15.59
CA ALA A 64 5.90 14.49 -15.88
C ALA A 64 6.50 13.20 -16.50
N ASP A 65 7.41 13.36 -17.46
CA ASP A 65 8.08 12.26 -18.16
C ASP A 65 9.49 12.02 -17.58
N VAL A 66 9.53 11.24 -16.50
CA VAL A 66 10.78 10.85 -15.82
C VAL A 66 11.68 9.98 -16.71
N PRO A 67 11.16 8.99 -17.47
CA PRO A 67 11.97 8.22 -18.42
C PRO A 67 12.70 9.09 -19.46
N ALA A 68 12.03 10.11 -20.00
CA ALA A 68 12.67 11.04 -20.94
C ALA A 68 13.81 11.83 -20.29
N LEU A 69 13.63 12.27 -19.04
CA LEU A 69 14.71 12.92 -18.28
C LEU A 69 15.91 11.98 -18.08
N MET A 70 15.69 10.73 -17.65
CA MET A 70 16.78 9.77 -17.47
C MET A 70 17.49 9.48 -18.80
N SER A 71 16.74 9.43 -19.90
CA SER A 71 17.30 9.26 -21.24
C SER A 71 18.20 10.43 -21.65
N TYR A 72 17.78 11.65 -21.34
CA TYR A 72 18.56 12.86 -21.60
C TYR A 72 19.83 12.92 -20.76
N LEU A 73 19.74 12.62 -19.46
CA LEU A 73 20.88 12.74 -18.53
C LEU A 73 21.94 11.66 -18.73
N PHE A 74 21.52 10.42 -18.98
CA PHE A 74 22.43 9.27 -18.93
C PHE A 74 22.63 8.57 -20.27
N ASN A 75 21.76 8.82 -21.26
CA ASN A 75 21.73 8.10 -22.53
C ASN A 75 21.86 6.56 -22.34
N PRO A 76 20.97 5.95 -21.52
CA PRO A 76 21.00 4.53 -21.19
C PRO A 76 20.65 3.67 -22.42
N HIS A 77 21.04 2.40 -22.40
CA HIS A 77 20.65 1.44 -23.43
C HIS A 77 19.18 1.03 -23.28
N GLU A 78 18.66 1.03 -22.05
CA GLU A 78 17.28 0.67 -21.76
C GLU A 78 16.72 1.50 -20.60
N VAL A 79 15.45 1.88 -20.71
CA VAL A 79 14.68 2.49 -19.62
C VAL A 79 13.37 1.74 -19.45
N VAL A 80 13.08 1.29 -18.24
CA VAL A 80 11.87 0.53 -17.89
C VAL A 80 11.16 1.23 -16.74
N SER A 81 9.85 1.45 -16.88
CA SER A 81 9.01 1.94 -15.79
C SER A 81 8.15 0.82 -15.22
N ASN A 82 8.14 0.70 -13.89
CA ASN A 82 7.29 -0.24 -13.17
C ASN A 82 6.67 0.44 -11.94
N GLY A 83 5.43 0.86 -12.07
CA GLY A 83 4.74 1.63 -11.04
C GLY A 83 5.48 2.94 -10.77
N ASN A 84 6.01 3.09 -9.56
CA ASN A 84 6.72 4.28 -9.12
C ASN A 84 8.25 4.18 -9.26
N VAL A 85 8.76 3.12 -9.90
CA VAL A 85 10.20 2.92 -10.12
C VAL A 85 10.53 3.08 -11.60
N VAL A 86 11.57 3.86 -11.89
CA VAL A 86 12.19 3.95 -13.23
C VAL A 86 13.57 3.33 -13.16
N SER A 87 13.76 2.22 -13.86
CA SER A 87 15.03 1.49 -13.95
C SER A 87 15.73 1.81 -15.27
N PHE A 88 17.02 2.07 -15.22
CA PHE A 88 17.86 2.34 -16.39
C PHE A 88 19.31 1.90 -16.12
N ASP A 89 20.14 1.80 -17.16
CA ASP A 89 21.56 1.47 -16.98
C ASP A 89 22.47 2.70 -17.08
N VAL A 90 23.51 2.72 -16.25
CA VAL A 90 24.66 3.62 -16.40
C VAL A 90 25.91 2.75 -16.41
N ALA A 91 26.66 2.80 -17.50
CA ALA A 91 27.83 1.95 -17.71
C ALA A 91 27.53 0.44 -17.50
N ALA A 92 26.41 -0.06 -18.03
CA ALA A 92 25.93 -1.44 -17.85
C ALA A 92 25.74 -1.86 -16.37
N PHE A 93 25.44 -0.90 -15.50
CA PHE A 93 25.03 -1.14 -14.12
C PHE A 93 23.59 -0.62 -13.91
N GLN A 94 22.74 -1.38 -13.23
CA GLN A 94 21.34 -0.99 -13.04
C GLN A 94 21.23 0.13 -12.00
N VAL A 95 20.52 1.20 -12.36
CA VAL A 95 20.08 2.28 -11.46
C VAL A 95 18.55 2.26 -11.42
N ASP A 96 18.00 2.15 -10.20
CA ASP A 96 16.56 2.19 -9.92
C ASP A 96 16.24 3.53 -9.24
N LEU A 97 15.51 4.40 -9.94
CA LEU A 97 14.98 5.65 -9.38
C LEU A 97 13.58 5.40 -8.81
N VAL A 98 13.47 5.37 -7.48
CA VAL A 98 12.22 5.17 -6.75
C VAL A 98 11.57 6.53 -6.52
N CYS A 99 10.57 6.85 -7.34
CA CYS A 99 9.85 8.10 -7.28
C CYS A 99 8.71 7.99 -6.26
N VAL A 100 8.72 8.82 -5.22
CA VAL A 100 7.69 8.80 -4.16
C VAL A 100 7.11 10.19 -3.95
N PRO A 101 5.84 10.32 -3.54
CA PRO A 101 5.29 11.61 -3.15
C PRO A 101 6.13 12.27 -2.06
N ALA A 102 6.17 13.61 -2.01
CA ALA A 102 6.91 14.37 -1.01
C ALA A 102 6.58 13.93 0.43
N SER A 103 5.32 13.59 0.70
CA SER A 103 4.82 13.12 2.00
C SER A 103 5.34 11.73 2.41
N GLU A 104 5.91 10.96 1.49
CA GLU A 104 6.45 9.61 1.73
C GLU A 104 7.98 9.57 1.57
N TYR A 105 8.62 10.66 1.16
CA TYR A 105 10.04 10.70 0.81
C TYR A 105 10.94 10.20 1.96
N ASP A 106 10.81 10.81 3.13
CA ASP A 106 11.65 10.49 4.28
C ASP A 106 11.38 9.07 4.79
N THR A 107 10.13 8.62 4.67
CA THR A 107 9.75 7.24 5.00
C THR A 107 10.37 6.23 4.03
N ALA A 108 10.30 6.49 2.72
CA ALA A 108 10.87 5.62 1.71
C ALA A 108 12.39 5.53 1.84
N ARG A 109 13.07 6.66 2.09
CA ARG A 109 14.51 6.72 2.40
C ARG A 109 14.88 5.74 3.51
N ASP A 110 14.17 5.78 4.63
CA ASP A 110 14.50 4.93 5.78
C ASP A 110 14.03 3.49 5.61
N TYR A 111 12.92 3.25 4.91
CA TYR A 111 12.41 1.91 4.63
C TYR A 111 13.35 1.11 3.70
N PHE A 112 13.89 1.75 2.67
CA PHE A 112 14.80 1.10 1.71
C PHE A 112 16.25 1.00 2.21
N ALA A 113 16.60 1.69 3.30
CA ALA A 113 17.94 1.67 3.86
C ALA A 113 18.34 0.27 4.35
N PHE A 114 19.64 -0.02 4.21
CA PHE A 114 20.32 -1.20 4.75
C PHE A 114 19.77 -2.54 4.22
N ASN A 115 19.50 -2.59 2.90
CA ASN A 115 18.97 -3.75 2.17
C ASN A 115 17.55 -4.13 2.63
N ASP A 116 17.38 -5.34 3.18
CA ASP A 116 16.07 -5.89 3.51
C ASP A 116 15.59 -5.52 4.92
N LEU A 117 16.25 -4.58 5.61
CA LEU A 117 15.91 -4.23 6.99
C LEU A 117 14.44 -3.78 7.11
N GLY A 118 13.96 -2.89 6.23
CA GLY A 118 12.57 -2.47 6.22
C GLY A 118 11.59 -3.63 6.05
N ASN A 119 11.93 -4.60 5.20
CA ASN A 119 11.15 -5.83 5.01
C ASN A 119 11.12 -6.69 6.27
N LEU A 120 12.25 -6.84 6.96
CA LEU A 120 12.35 -7.61 8.22
C LEU A 120 11.55 -6.96 9.35
N MET A 121 11.62 -5.63 9.48
CA MET A 121 10.81 -4.86 10.43
C MET A 121 9.32 -4.94 10.11
N GLY A 122 8.96 -5.00 8.83
CA GLY A 122 7.59 -5.22 8.37
C GLY A 122 6.95 -6.50 8.90
N ARG A 123 7.74 -7.53 9.24
CA ARG A 123 7.25 -8.77 9.88
C ARG A 123 6.78 -8.54 11.30
N THR A 124 7.54 -7.76 12.07
CA THR A 124 7.16 -7.33 13.41
C THR A 124 5.84 -6.55 13.35
N ALA A 125 5.75 -5.57 12.45
CA ALA A 125 4.51 -4.79 12.26
C ALA A 125 3.30 -5.68 11.89
N GLN A 126 3.48 -6.65 10.99
CA GLN A 126 2.41 -7.56 10.55
C GLN A 126 1.85 -8.41 11.70
N ARG A 127 2.70 -8.85 12.63
CA ARG A 127 2.23 -9.57 13.82
C ARG A 127 1.41 -8.69 14.73
N MET A 128 1.87 -7.46 14.94
CA MET A 128 1.16 -6.45 15.73
C MET A 128 -0.19 -6.02 15.10
N GLY A 129 -0.43 -6.35 13.82
CA GLY A 129 -1.68 -6.05 13.11
C GLY A 129 -1.59 -4.84 12.17
N PHE A 130 -0.38 -4.40 11.83
CA PHE A 130 -0.13 -3.23 10.99
C PHE A 130 0.67 -3.62 9.74
N THR A 131 0.82 -2.67 8.82
CA THR A 131 1.73 -2.78 7.68
C THR A 131 2.78 -1.69 7.81
N TYR A 132 4.06 -2.05 7.72
CA TYR A 132 5.16 -1.09 7.61
C TYR A 132 5.79 -1.23 6.23
N GLY A 133 5.93 -0.11 5.53
CA GLY A 133 6.41 -0.05 4.15
C GLY A 133 7.00 1.31 3.79
N GLN A 134 7.31 1.50 2.51
CA GLN A 134 7.83 2.78 1.97
C GLN A 134 6.91 3.99 2.22
N ASN A 135 5.63 3.75 2.53
CA ASN A 135 4.62 4.76 2.79
C ASN A 135 4.16 4.78 4.27
N GLY A 136 5.02 4.34 5.18
CA GLY A 136 4.85 4.51 6.61
C GLY A 136 4.27 3.29 7.30
N LEU A 137 3.87 3.54 8.55
CA LEU A 137 3.12 2.57 9.34
C LEU A 137 1.63 2.78 9.04
N ARG A 138 0.94 1.71 8.64
CA ARG A 138 -0.43 1.74 8.16
C ARG A 138 -1.30 0.65 8.79
N TYR A 139 -2.60 0.87 8.79
CA TYR A 139 -3.61 -0.03 9.33
C TYR A 139 -4.68 -0.33 8.29
N LYS A 140 -4.93 -1.61 8.04
CA LYS A 140 -5.93 -2.07 7.09
C LYS A 140 -7.27 -2.27 7.80
N VAL A 141 -8.28 -1.53 7.38
CA VAL A 141 -9.68 -1.74 7.80
C VAL A 141 -10.26 -2.81 6.89
N LEU A 142 -10.74 -3.90 7.47
CA LEU A 142 -11.28 -5.05 6.72
C LEU A 142 -12.76 -5.26 7.03
N ASP A 143 -13.55 -5.61 6.01
CA ASP A 143 -14.88 -6.20 6.14
C ASP A 143 -14.82 -7.67 5.68
N GLY A 144 -14.68 -8.58 6.64
CA GLY A 144 -14.29 -9.95 6.34
C GLY A 144 -12.89 -9.99 5.72
N ASP A 145 -12.78 -10.52 4.51
CA ASP A 145 -11.52 -10.55 3.74
C ASP A 145 -11.34 -9.35 2.80
N TYR A 146 -12.33 -8.46 2.72
CA TYR A 146 -12.28 -7.30 1.83
C TYR A 146 -11.59 -6.12 2.50
N LEU A 147 -10.62 -5.53 1.80
CA LEU A 147 -10.01 -4.26 2.21
C LEU A 147 -11.01 -3.11 1.99
N VAL A 148 -11.41 -2.48 3.08
CA VAL A 148 -12.27 -1.29 3.08
C VAL A 148 -11.43 -0.04 2.98
N ASP A 149 -10.34 0.02 3.76
CA ASP A 149 -9.49 1.19 3.86
C ASP A 149 -8.05 0.81 4.26
N ASP A 150 -7.08 1.65 3.92
CA ASP A 150 -5.65 1.48 4.24
C ASP A 150 -5.13 2.78 4.84
N LEU A 151 -5.33 2.92 6.15
CA LEU A 151 -5.17 4.16 6.90
C LEU A 151 -3.70 4.38 7.28
N THR A 152 -3.19 5.57 7.05
CA THR A 152 -1.89 6.00 7.58
C THR A 152 -1.96 6.18 9.09
N ILE A 153 -1.08 5.50 9.82
CA ILE A 153 -0.86 5.75 11.25
C ILE A 153 0.14 6.89 11.41
N THR A 154 1.29 6.77 10.74
CA THR A 154 2.32 7.79 10.74
C THR A 154 3.32 7.57 9.60
N ASN A 155 3.82 8.68 9.05
CA ASN A 155 4.98 8.72 8.15
C ASN A 155 6.23 9.22 8.88
N GLU A 156 6.11 9.58 10.16
CA GLU A 156 7.22 9.99 11.02
C GLU A 156 8.00 8.77 11.51
N MET A 157 9.16 8.55 10.90
CA MET A 157 9.98 7.36 11.12
C MET A 157 10.39 7.14 12.58
N PRO A 158 10.82 8.17 13.34
CA PRO A 158 11.09 8.00 14.77
C PRO A 158 9.87 7.49 15.56
N ALA A 159 8.67 7.97 15.23
CA ALA A 159 7.44 7.56 15.90
C ALA A 159 7.02 6.13 15.51
N ALA A 160 7.18 5.76 14.24
CA ALA A 160 6.95 4.39 13.77
C ALA A 160 7.89 3.40 14.45
N PHE A 161 9.20 3.71 14.49
CA PHE A 161 10.21 2.87 15.14
C PHE A 161 9.90 2.68 16.62
N ALA A 162 9.65 3.78 17.35
CA ALA A 162 9.32 3.73 18.77
C ALA A 162 8.06 2.87 19.03
N PHE A 163 7.01 3.02 18.22
CA PHE A 163 5.79 2.22 18.35
C PHE A 163 6.05 0.72 18.12
N LEU A 164 6.84 0.41 17.08
CA LEU A 164 7.30 -0.93 16.73
C LEU A 164 8.39 -1.46 17.67
N GLY A 165 8.81 -0.70 18.68
CA GLY A 165 9.75 -1.14 19.71
C GLY A 165 11.22 -1.09 19.30
N TYR A 166 11.57 -0.30 18.28
CA TYR A 166 12.93 -0.07 17.81
C TYR A 166 13.48 1.29 18.28
N ASP A 167 14.81 1.38 18.34
CA ASP A 167 15.53 2.63 18.62
C ASP A 167 15.94 3.31 17.30
N TYR A 168 15.29 4.43 16.96
CA TYR A 168 15.61 5.19 15.74
C TYR A 168 17.00 5.84 15.81
N GLY A 169 17.47 6.25 17.00
CA GLY A 169 18.80 6.81 17.17
C GLY A 169 19.90 5.80 16.87
N ARG A 170 19.70 4.53 17.27
CA ARG A 170 20.61 3.44 16.87
C ARG A 170 20.58 3.18 15.36
N PHE A 171 19.40 3.23 14.73
CA PHE A 171 19.26 3.06 13.29
C PHE A 171 20.01 4.15 12.50
N ASP A 172 19.88 5.40 12.93
CA ASP A 172 20.44 6.53 12.21
C ASP A 172 21.97 6.57 12.19
N GLN A 173 22.61 5.97 13.19
CA GLN A 173 24.06 5.75 13.22
C GLN A 173 24.57 4.84 12.08
N GLY A 174 23.68 4.08 11.44
CA GLY A 174 24.02 3.12 10.40
C GLY A 174 24.63 1.82 10.95
N PHE A 175 25.03 0.94 10.03
CA PHE A 175 25.52 -0.40 10.36
C PHE A 175 26.82 -0.69 9.62
N HIS A 176 27.77 -1.29 10.31
CA HIS A 176 29.02 -1.70 9.69
C HIS A 176 28.85 -3.01 8.92
N THR A 177 28.20 -4.01 9.51
CA THR A 177 28.05 -5.35 8.91
C THR A 177 26.59 -5.75 8.73
N LEU A 178 26.36 -6.79 7.91
CA LEU A 178 25.03 -7.37 7.72
C LEU A 178 24.48 -7.98 9.02
N GLU A 179 25.34 -8.55 9.87
CA GLU A 179 24.97 -9.09 11.16
C GLU A 179 24.45 -8.00 12.12
N GLU A 180 24.98 -6.78 12.06
CA GLU A 180 24.44 -5.66 12.83
C GLU A 180 23.03 -5.27 12.35
N VAL A 181 22.80 -5.30 11.03
CA VAL A 181 21.46 -5.08 10.46
C VAL A 181 20.48 -6.14 10.97
N PHE A 182 20.90 -7.40 11.00
CA PHE A 182 20.09 -8.51 11.53
C PHE A 182 19.83 -8.38 13.03
N ALA A 183 20.85 -8.02 13.81
CA ALA A 183 20.72 -7.75 15.23
C ALA A 183 19.73 -6.62 15.51
N PHE A 184 19.77 -5.55 14.71
CA PHE A 184 18.78 -4.46 14.81
C PHE A 184 17.38 -4.91 14.43
N ALA A 185 17.20 -5.68 13.35
CA ALA A 185 15.90 -6.23 12.98
C ALA A 185 15.26 -7.06 14.12
N ALA A 186 16.11 -7.79 14.87
CA ALA A 186 15.74 -8.60 16.02
C ALA A 186 15.67 -7.84 17.35
N SER A 187 16.04 -6.55 17.39
CA SER A 187 16.13 -5.78 18.65
C SER A 187 14.79 -5.23 19.12
N SER A 188 13.71 -5.40 18.35
CA SER A 188 12.40 -4.90 18.74
C SER A 188 11.90 -5.56 20.02
N THR A 189 11.29 -4.77 20.90
CA THR A 189 10.57 -5.29 22.07
C THR A 189 9.37 -6.19 21.71
N HIS A 190 8.92 -6.18 20.45
CA HIS A 190 7.86 -7.04 19.90
C HIS A 190 8.41 -8.11 18.94
N PHE A 191 9.74 -8.28 18.89
CA PHE A 191 10.35 -9.27 18.01
C PHE A 191 9.87 -10.67 18.39
N ASN A 192 9.53 -11.45 17.36
CA ASN A 192 9.20 -12.85 17.53
C ASN A 192 9.80 -13.67 16.37
N PRO A 193 10.79 -14.53 16.63
CA PRO A 193 11.47 -15.27 15.57
C PRO A 193 10.52 -16.22 14.82
N ALA A 194 9.42 -16.68 15.43
CA ALA A 194 8.42 -17.52 14.76
C ALA A 194 7.61 -16.78 13.66
N ALA A 195 7.78 -15.47 13.52
CA ALA A 195 7.15 -14.67 12.46
C ALA A 195 7.82 -14.82 11.07
N TYR A 196 9.03 -15.37 11.04
CA TYR A 196 9.92 -15.29 9.88
C TYR A 196 10.04 -16.60 9.06
N PRO A 197 9.85 -17.81 9.60
CA PRO A 197 9.86 -19.02 8.79
C PRO A 197 8.87 -18.94 7.61
N LEU A 198 9.33 -19.33 6.42
CA LEU A 198 8.60 -19.21 5.16
C LEU A 198 7.34 -20.07 5.11
N GLU A 199 7.29 -21.13 5.91
CA GLU A 199 6.18 -22.07 6.03
C GLU A 199 4.94 -21.40 6.65
N SER A 200 5.12 -20.31 7.39
CA SER A 200 4.03 -19.52 7.97
C SER A 200 3.36 -18.56 6.97
N ARG A 201 3.83 -18.54 5.71
CA ARG A 201 3.49 -17.52 4.71
C ARG A 201 2.51 -18.05 3.66
N GLY A 202 1.65 -17.15 3.16
CA GLY A 202 0.86 -17.41 1.96
C GLY A 202 1.74 -17.66 0.73
N HIS A 203 1.21 -18.38 -0.26
CA HIS A 203 1.99 -18.86 -1.42
C HIS A 203 2.76 -17.74 -2.15
N ARG A 204 2.09 -16.61 -2.47
CA ARG A 204 2.69 -15.48 -3.20
C ARG A 204 3.89 -14.89 -2.47
N ASP A 205 3.69 -14.60 -1.19
CA ASP A 205 4.70 -14.03 -0.33
C ASP A 205 5.90 -14.97 -0.16
N ARG A 206 5.62 -16.26 0.02
CA ARG A 206 6.64 -17.30 0.11
C ARG A 206 7.53 -17.35 -1.14
N VAL A 207 6.91 -17.36 -2.33
CA VAL A 207 7.66 -17.40 -3.62
C VAL A 207 8.53 -16.16 -3.81
N ARG A 208 8.05 -14.99 -3.36
CA ARG A 208 8.85 -13.76 -3.38
C ARG A 208 10.03 -13.84 -2.42
N ASP A 209 9.77 -14.16 -1.15
CA ASP A 209 10.77 -14.15 -0.08
C ASP A 209 11.84 -15.24 -0.30
N GLN A 210 11.49 -16.37 -0.92
CA GLN A 210 12.43 -17.42 -1.34
C GLN A 210 13.54 -16.92 -2.28
N LYS A 211 13.29 -15.85 -3.05
CA LYS A 211 14.26 -15.28 -3.98
C LYS A 211 15.18 -14.25 -3.32
N LEU A 212 14.86 -13.80 -2.10
CA LEU A 212 15.63 -12.77 -1.40
C LEU A 212 16.78 -13.40 -0.61
N GLN A 213 18.01 -13.19 -1.09
CA GLN A 213 19.21 -13.74 -0.47
C GLN A 213 19.37 -13.30 1.00
N ASN A 214 19.20 -12.01 1.31
CA ASN A 214 19.39 -11.54 2.69
C ASN A 214 18.32 -12.08 3.64
N TYR A 215 17.10 -12.36 3.16
CA TYR A 215 16.07 -12.99 3.98
C TYR A 215 16.47 -14.40 4.39
N ARG A 216 17.04 -15.18 3.46
CA ARG A 216 17.60 -16.50 3.78
C ARG A 216 18.75 -16.41 4.78
N LEU A 217 19.69 -15.48 4.56
CA LEU A 217 20.80 -15.24 5.49
C LEU A 217 20.31 -14.83 6.88
N PHE A 218 19.23 -14.05 6.98
CA PHE A 218 18.61 -13.71 8.26
C PHE A 218 18.05 -14.94 8.98
N LEU A 219 17.38 -15.86 8.27
CA LEU A 219 16.87 -17.09 8.87
C LEU A 219 18.01 -18.00 9.39
N GLU A 220 19.12 -18.08 8.64
CA GLU A 220 20.33 -18.81 9.06
C GLU A 220 20.99 -18.14 10.28
N TRP A 221 21.04 -16.80 10.29
CA TRP A 221 21.55 -16.02 11.42
C TRP A 221 20.72 -16.24 12.68
N LEU A 222 19.39 -16.28 12.59
CA LEU A 222 18.51 -16.55 13.74
C LEU A 222 18.79 -17.90 14.40
N GLN A 223 19.08 -18.93 13.61
CA GLN A 223 19.43 -20.26 14.12
C GLN A 223 20.80 -20.25 14.82
N THR A 224 21.78 -19.56 14.24
CA THR A 224 23.17 -19.54 14.71
C THR A 224 23.37 -18.65 15.95
N ALA A 225 22.73 -17.48 15.97
CA ALA A 225 22.85 -16.51 17.05
C ALA A 225 22.24 -17.00 18.37
N GLY A 226 21.60 -18.17 18.37
CA GLY A 226 20.94 -18.71 19.56
C GLY A 226 19.86 -17.76 20.08
N VAL A 227 19.27 -16.95 19.19
CA VAL A 227 18.08 -16.15 19.46
C VAL A 227 16.96 -17.15 19.66
N ALA A 228 16.96 -17.77 20.85
CA ALA A 228 15.85 -18.55 21.35
C ALA A 228 14.61 -17.69 21.23
N ALA A 229 13.44 -18.31 21.13
CA ALA A 229 12.15 -17.62 21.18
C ALA A 229 12.08 -16.78 22.48
N GLY A 230 12.66 -15.59 22.45
CA GLY A 230 12.75 -14.64 23.52
C GLY A 230 11.36 -14.05 23.62
N ALA A 231 10.63 -14.56 24.60
CA ALA A 231 9.23 -14.31 24.85
C ALA A 231 8.97 -12.82 25.08
N SER A 232 8.84 -12.04 24.01
CA SER A 232 7.86 -10.96 24.03
C SER A 232 6.53 -11.62 24.37
N ALA A 233 5.90 -11.22 25.47
CA ALA A 233 4.51 -11.55 25.72
C ALA A 233 3.74 -11.04 24.49
N ASP A 234 3.33 -11.96 23.61
CA ASP A 234 2.75 -11.63 22.31
C ASP A 234 1.42 -10.91 22.59
N LEU A 235 1.49 -9.58 22.63
CA LEU A 235 0.34 -8.74 22.86
C LEU A 235 -0.60 -8.98 21.68
N GLN A 236 -1.85 -9.25 22.00
CA GLN A 236 -2.84 -9.48 20.97
C GLN A 236 -2.97 -8.23 20.09
N ARG A 237 -3.26 -8.42 18.80
CA ARG A 237 -3.45 -7.31 17.84
C ARG A 237 -4.38 -6.21 18.37
N ALA A 238 -5.44 -6.61 19.08
CA ALA A 238 -6.36 -5.68 19.73
C ALA A 238 -5.67 -4.75 20.74
N HIS A 239 -4.72 -5.27 21.53
CA HIS A 239 -3.96 -4.46 22.47
C HIS A 239 -3.05 -3.46 21.74
N HIS A 240 -2.37 -3.88 20.67
CA HIS A 240 -1.56 -2.97 19.88
C HIS A 240 -2.40 -1.90 19.17
N LEU A 241 -3.61 -2.24 18.71
CA LEU A 241 -4.54 -1.24 18.18
C LEU A 241 -4.88 -0.19 19.24
N GLN A 242 -5.17 -0.58 20.48
CA GLN A 242 -5.42 0.39 21.57
C GLN A 242 -4.21 1.29 21.84
N ARG A 243 -2.99 0.73 21.80
CA ARG A 243 -1.76 1.52 21.89
C ARG A 243 -1.66 2.54 20.75
N ALA A 244 -1.97 2.13 19.51
CA ALA A 244 -1.92 2.99 18.34
C ALA A 244 -2.95 4.13 18.43
N LEU A 245 -4.19 3.82 18.84
CA LEU A 245 -5.25 4.82 19.02
C LEU A 245 -4.87 5.88 20.07
N LYS A 246 -4.19 5.46 21.14
CA LYS A 246 -3.71 6.39 22.18
C LYS A 246 -2.54 7.24 21.71
N GLN A 247 -1.60 6.66 20.96
CA GLN A 247 -0.36 7.32 20.55
C GLN A 247 -0.55 8.22 19.32
N PHE A 248 -1.51 7.90 18.46
CA PHE A 248 -1.73 8.59 17.17
C PHE A 248 -3.19 9.07 17.07
N PRO A 249 -3.53 10.26 17.64
CA PRO A 249 -4.91 10.76 17.64
C PRO A 249 -5.53 10.94 16.25
N ALA A 250 -4.75 11.41 15.28
CA ALA A 250 -5.22 11.57 13.89
C ALA A 250 -5.59 10.22 13.26
N PHE A 251 -4.86 9.15 13.59
CA PHE A 251 -5.22 7.80 13.17
C PHE A 251 -6.51 7.32 13.87
N ALA A 252 -6.69 7.62 15.15
CA ALA A 252 -7.91 7.26 15.87
C ALA A 252 -9.16 7.92 15.24
N GLU A 253 -9.05 9.19 14.86
CA GLU A 253 -10.11 9.91 14.16
C GLU A 253 -10.38 9.30 12.77
N ALA A 254 -9.34 9.05 11.98
CA ALA A 254 -9.48 8.42 10.66
C ALA A 254 -10.11 7.02 10.74
N LEU A 255 -9.76 6.23 11.77
CA LEU A 255 -10.36 4.92 11.99
C LEU A 255 -11.84 5.03 12.35
N SER A 256 -12.23 5.98 13.22
CA SER A 256 -13.64 6.21 13.57
C SER A 256 -14.45 6.57 12.33
N GLN A 257 -13.95 7.51 11.52
CA GLN A 257 -14.60 7.94 10.28
C GLN A 257 -14.76 6.78 9.29
N SER A 258 -13.71 5.97 9.11
CA SER A 258 -13.75 4.79 8.22
C SER A 258 -14.76 3.74 8.72
N GLN A 259 -14.83 3.51 10.03
CA GLN A 259 -15.80 2.58 10.65
C GLN A 259 -17.24 3.08 10.55
N GLU A 260 -17.48 4.37 10.74
CA GLU A 260 -18.80 5.00 10.55
C GLU A 260 -19.26 4.90 9.09
N ALA A 261 -18.37 5.19 8.14
CA ALA A 261 -18.65 5.06 6.71
C ALA A 261 -19.01 3.61 6.34
N LEU A 262 -18.27 2.63 6.87
CA LEU A 262 -18.53 1.21 6.66
C LEU A 262 -19.87 0.77 7.28
N ALA A 263 -20.16 1.21 8.51
CA ALA A 263 -21.42 0.92 9.19
C ALA A 263 -22.62 1.50 8.39
N GLY A 264 -22.51 2.74 7.92
CA GLY A 264 -23.51 3.37 7.05
C GLY A 264 -23.69 2.61 5.74
N ALA A 265 -22.60 2.18 5.08
CA ALA A 265 -22.66 1.40 3.86
C ALA A 265 -23.36 0.04 4.06
N ARG A 266 -23.05 -0.68 5.14
CA ARG A 266 -23.71 -1.95 5.49
C ARG A 266 -25.20 -1.74 5.76
N ARG A 267 -25.54 -0.69 6.51
CA ARG A 267 -26.91 -0.33 6.81
C ARG A 267 -27.71 -0.04 5.53
N ARG A 268 -27.21 0.85 4.67
CA ARG A 268 -27.87 1.16 3.39
C ARG A 268 -28.08 -0.09 2.53
N LYS A 269 -27.12 -1.03 2.50
CA LYS A 269 -27.27 -2.30 1.80
C LYS A 269 -28.32 -3.22 2.42
N GLN A 270 -28.53 -3.17 3.74
CA GLN A 270 -29.62 -3.88 4.40
C GLN A 270 -30.99 -3.28 4.04
N LEU A 271 -31.08 -1.96 3.89
CA LEU A 271 -32.32 -1.26 3.52
C LEU A 271 -32.65 -1.39 2.04
N PHE A 272 -31.63 -1.33 1.18
CA PHE A 272 -31.78 -1.29 -0.27
C PHE A 272 -30.76 -2.21 -0.95
N ASN A 273 -31.26 -3.31 -1.51
CA ASN A 273 -30.48 -4.26 -2.31
C ASN A 273 -31.37 -4.96 -3.35
N SER A 274 -30.74 -5.67 -4.28
CA SER A 274 -31.43 -6.34 -5.39
C SER A 274 -32.50 -7.33 -4.93
N ARG A 275 -32.25 -8.06 -3.83
CA ARG A 275 -33.22 -9.01 -3.28
C ARG A 275 -34.49 -8.30 -2.82
N ILE A 276 -34.37 -7.22 -2.04
CA ILE A 276 -35.53 -6.44 -1.56
C ILE A 276 -36.31 -5.85 -2.73
N VAL A 277 -35.62 -5.23 -3.69
CA VAL A 277 -36.28 -4.60 -4.85
C VAL A 277 -36.98 -5.66 -5.70
N SER A 278 -36.36 -6.82 -5.91
CA SER A 278 -36.97 -7.94 -6.62
C SER A 278 -38.20 -8.49 -5.88
N GLU A 279 -38.13 -8.71 -4.56
CA GLU A 279 -39.27 -9.15 -3.74
C GLU A 279 -40.44 -8.13 -3.79
N LEU A 280 -40.15 -6.82 -3.86
CA LEU A 280 -41.16 -5.76 -3.92
C LEU A 280 -41.83 -5.59 -5.28
N THR A 281 -41.16 -5.94 -6.37
CA THR A 281 -41.57 -5.58 -7.74
C THR A 281 -41.77 -6.77 -8.67
N GLY A 282 -41.21 -7.94 -8.32
CA GLY A 282 -41.16 -9.12 -9.17
C GLY A 282 -40.14 -9.04 -10.32
N LEU A 283 -39.36 -7.96 -10.42
CA LEU A 283 -38.37 -7.80 -11.49
C LEU A 283 -37.09 -8.60 -11.21
N GLU A 284 -36.46 -9.08 -12.28
CA GLU A 284 -35.21 -9.83 -12.24
C GLU A 284 -34.23 -9.37 -13.34
N GLY A 285 -32.98 -9.84 -13.25
CA GLY A 285 -31.97 -9.66 -14.30
C GLY A 285 -31.74 -8.21 -14.72
N ARG A 286 -31.80 -7.94 -16.04
CA ARG A 286 -31.49 -6.63 -16.62
C ARG A 286 -32.48 -5.55 -16.21
N GLU A 287 -33.76 -5.89 -16.10
CA GLU A 287 -34.84 -4.97 -15.73
C GLU A 287 -34.71 -4.53 -14.28
N LEU A 288 -34.41 -5.47 -13.37
CA LEU A 288 -34.08 -5.16 -11.98
C LEU A 288 -32.88 -4.21 -11.88
N GLY A 289 -31.82 -4.47 -12.65
CA GLY A 289 -30.64 -3.61 -12.69
C GLY A 289 -30.93 -2.21 -13.23
N GLN A 290 -31.88 -2.06 -14.16
CA GLN A 290 -32.33 -0.76 -14.65
C GLN A 290 -33.14 -0.02 -13.60
N LEU A 291 -34.12 -0.69 -12.97
CA LEU A 291 -34.90 -0.08 -11.90
C LEU A 291 -34.02 0.37 -10.74
N MET A 292 -33.05 -0.44 -10.31
CA MET A 292 -32.14 -0.04 -9.22
C MET A 292 -31.36 1.24 -9.53
N ARG A 293 -31.00 1.50 -10.80
CA ARG A 293 -30.38 2.77 -11.20
C ARG A 293 -31.41 3.89 -11.18
N GLU A 294 -32.58 3.67 -11.75
CA GLU A 294 -33.63 4.68 -11.82
C GLU A 294 -34.09 5.15 -10.43
N VAL A 295 -34.21 4.23 -9.47
CA VAL A 295 -34.55 4.56 -8.07
C VAL A 295 -33.57 5.58 -7.48
N HIS A 296 -32.28 5.50 -7.84
CA HIS A 296 -31.29 6.48 -7.43
C HIS A 296 -31.38 7.80 -8.21
N ASP A 297 -31.53 7.71 -9.53
CA ASP A 297 -31.39 8.84 -10.44
C ASP A 297 -32.63 9.73 -10.45
N ALA A 298 -33.82 9.14 -10.31
CA ALA A 298 -35.11 9.84 -10.25
C ALA A 298 -35.40 10.48 -8.89
N TYR A 299 -34.60 10.21 -7.85
CA TYR A 299 -34.87 10.75 -6.52
C TYR A 299 -34.66 12.27 -6.51
N PRO A 300 -35.56 13.06 -5.88
CA PRO A 300 -35.38 14.51 -5.79
C PRO A 300 -34.04 14.88 -5.12
N GLY A 301 -33.19 15.62 -5.85
CA GLY A 301 -31.82 15.93 -5.42
C GLY A 301 -30.78 14.87 -5.81
N GLY A 302 -31.18 13.88 -6.60
CA GLY A 302 -30.34 12.84 -7.18
C GLY A 302 -29.83 11.82 -6.17
N ARG A 303 -28.83 11.05 -6.62
CA ARG A 303 -28.25 9.93 -5.86
C ARG A 303 -27.76 10.32 -4.46
N ALA A 304 -27.16 11.50 -4.30
CA ALA A 304 -26.66 11.97 -3.01
C ALA A 304 -27.80 12.20 -2.00
N ALA A 305 -28.90 12.81 -2.44
CA ALA A 305 -30.08 13.02 -1.61
C ALA A 305 -30.78 11.70 -1.25
N PHE A 306 -30.80 10.73 -2.17
CA PHE A 306 -31.34 9.39 -1.87
C PHE A 306 -30.51 8.67 -0.81
N VAL A 307 -29.17 8.72 -0.91
CA VAL A 307 -28.28 8.13 0.10
C VAL A 307 -28.49 8.79 1.46
N ALA A 308 -28.56 10.12 1.51
CA ALA A 308 -28.83 10.85 2.75
C ALA A 308 -30.20 10.50 3.35
N TRP A 309 -31.21 10.26 2.50
CA TRP A 309 -32.51 9.80 2.95
C TRP A 309 -32.46 8.39 3.54
N LEU A 310 -31.76 7.45 2.91
CA LEU A 310 -31.57 6.11 3.47
C LEU A 310 -30.90 6.17 4.86
N ASP A 311 -29.95 7.09 5.06
CA ASP A 311 -29.28 7.26 6.35
C ASP A 311 -30.23 7.78 7.45
N GLN A 312 -31.32 8.47 7.09
CA GLN A 312 -32.34 9.00 8.01
C GLN A 312 -33.50 8.04 8.31
N LEU A 313 -33.75 7.05 7.44
CA LEU A 313 -34.81 6.06 7.67
C LEU A 313 -34.52 5.30 8.96
N GLU A 314 -35.54 4.90 9.72
CA GLU A 314 -35.39 3.95 10.82
C GLU A 314 -35.62 2.52 10.28
N ASP A 315 -34.88 1.52 10.81
CA ASP A 315 -34.89 0.14 10.28
C ASP A 315 -36.31 -0.50 10.20
N HIS A 316 -37.24 -0.04 11.05
CA HIS A 316 -38.60 -0.55 11.14
C HIS A 316 -39.65 0.34 10.42
N LYS A 317 -39.22 1.43 9.77
CA LYS A 317 -40.09 2.39 9.07
C LYS A 317 -39.74 2.47 7.58
N LEU A 318 -39.74 1.34 6.89
CA LEU A 318 -39.37 1.23 5.48
C LEU A 318 -40.53 1.45 4.51
N ALA A 319 -41.76 1.65 5.00
CA ALA A 319 -42.93 1.89 4.15
C ALA A 319 -42.73 3.04 3.12
N PRO A 320 -42.12 4.19 3.48
CA PRO A 320 -41.83 5.25 2.52
C PRO A 320 -40.85 4.82 1.41
N LEU A 321 -39.80 4.08 1.76
CA LEU A 321 -38.84 3.52 0.81
C LEU A 321 -39.51 2.54 -0.14
N HIS A 322 -40.32 1.62 0.39
CA HIS A 322 -41.02 0.64 -0.43
C HIS A 322 -42.06 1.28 -1.36
N ALA A 323 -42.76 2.31 -0.89
CA ALA A 323 -43.70 3.07 -1.71
C ALA A 323 -42.98 3.75 -2.88
N TYR A 324 -41.88 4.45 -2.60
CA TYR A 324 -41.06 5.11 -3.61
C TYR A 324 -40.51 4.12 -4.66
N ILE A 325 -39.99 2.96 -4.23
CA ILE A 325 -39.51 1.93 -5.17
C ILE A 325 -40.63 1.45 -6.10
N ARG A 326 -41.84 1.24 -5.58
CA ARG A 326 -43.00 0.79 -6.37
C ARG A 326 -43.48 1.86 -7.35
N GLU A 327 -43.43 3.13 -6.96
CA GLU A 327 -43.77 4.27 -7.81
C GLU A 327 -42.82 4.34 -9.02
N VAL A 328 -41.51 4.35 -8.77
CA VAL A 328 -40.50 4.37 -9.85
C VAL A 328 -40.63 3.13 -10.76
N ALA A 329 -40.93 1.96 -10.18
CA ALA A 329 -41.16 0.75 -10.96
C ALA A 329 -42.37 0.87 -11.90
N ALA A 330 -43.49 1.46 -11.44
CA ALA A 330 -44.68 1.66 -12.24
C ALA A 330 -44.42 2.62 -13.40
N ASP A 331 -43.67 3.70 -13.16
CA ASP A 331 -43.31 4.69 -14.19
C ASP A 331 -42.40 4.09 -15.26
N LEU A 332 -41.43 3.26 -14.85
CA LEU A 332 -40.52 2.58 -15.78
C LEU A 332 -41.27 1.59 -16.68
N ILE A 333 -42.21 0.83 -16.12
CA ILE A 333 -43.06 -0.12 -16.87
C ILE A 333 -43.98 0.63 -17.84
N THR A 334 -44.57 1.74 -17.42
CA THR A 334 -45.46 2.56 -18.26
C THR A 334 -44.69 3.17 -19.43
N SER A 335 -43.51 3.73 -19.17
CA SER A 335 -42.63 4.31 -20.20
C SER A 335 -42.17 3.27 -21.23
N ALA A 336 -41.84 2.06 -20.78
CA ALA A 336 -41.47 0.96 -21.67
C ALA A 336 -42.64 0.52 -22.58
N LYS A 337 -43.87 0.47 -22.06
CA LYS A 337 -45.06 0.14 -22.86
C LYS A 337 -45.35 1.19 -23.93
N ASN A 338 -45.31 2.47 -23.56
CA ASN A 338 -45.55 3.58 -24.49
C ASN A 338 -44.52 3.61 -25.63
N ALA A 339 -43.24 3.33 -25.35
CA ALA A 339 -42.19 3.27 -26.36
C ALA A 339 -42.37 2.10 -27.36
N VAL A 340 -42.95 0.98 -26.92
CA VAL A 340 -43.26 -0.16 -27.80
C VAL A 340 -44.45 0.16 -28.70
N ASP A 341 -45.50 0.78 -28.16
CA ASP A 341 -46.70 1.19 -28.93
C ASP A 341 -46.36 2.24 -30.00
N GLU A 342 -45.53 3.25 -29.69
CA GLU A 342 -45.06 4.23 -30.68
C GLU A 342 -44.20 3.58 -31.79
N SER A 343 -43.39 2.58 -31.46
CA SER A 343 -42.60 1.84 -32.46
C SER A 343 -43.43 0.92 -33.37
N THR A 344 -44.60 0.49 -32.88
CA THR A 344 -45.54 -0.38 -33.61
C THR A 344 -46.44 0.44 -34.54
N ILE A 345 -46.73 1.70 -34.20
CA ILE A 345 -47.49 2.65 -35.03
C ILE A 345 -46.61 3.26 -36.15
N ALA A 346 -45.28 3.27 -35.98
CA ALA A 346 -44.32 3.80 -36.96
C ALA A 346 -43.81 2.78 -37.99
N LYS A 347 -44.35 1.55 -38.01
CA LYS A 347 -44.17 0.53 -39.06
C LYS A 347 -45.48 0.31 -39.80
#